data_AF-A0A1X0JYX8-F1
#
_entry.id   AF-A0A1X0JYX8-F1
#
_cell.length_a   1.000
_cell.length_b   1.000
_cell.length_c   1.000
_cell.angle_alpha   90.00
_cell.angle_beta   90.00
_cell.angle_gamma   90.00
#
_symmetry.space_group_name_H-M   'P 1'
#
loop_
_entity.id
_entity.type
_entity.pdbx_description
1 polymer ?
#
loop_
_entity_poly.entity_id
_entity_poly.type
_entity_poly.pdbx_seq_one_letter_code
_entity_poly.pdbx_strand_id
1 'polypeptide(L)'
;MPRAFVAQVLARHLRLPAGWDDAERQEFIDDAAEQVAARVAELADDWAERAVTEWGRQNWRLPDYETQVELVQQARTSALVMVLCDVLPDVPVAELYTQPGAYAGADD
;
A
#
# COMPACT_ATOMS: atom_id res chain seq x y z
N MET A 1 9.07 -2.36 0.29
CA MET A 1 8.26 -2.80 -0.87
C MET A 1 6.96 -1.98 -0.97
N PRO A 2 6.96 -0.80 -1.64
CA PRO A 2 5.71 -0.17 -2.06
C PRO A 2 5.53 -0.06 -3.60
N ARG A 3 6.53 0.44 -4.35
CA ARG A 3 6.35 0.84 -5.76
C ARG A 3 5.92 -0.29 -6.70
N ALA A 4 6.60 -1.44 -6.71
CA ALA A 4 6.28 -2.52 -7.65
C ALA A 4 4.88 -3.12 -7.42
N PHE A 5 4.46 -3.22 -6.16
CA PHE A 5 3.10 -3.64 -5.82
C PHE A 5 2.07 -2.61 -6.29
N VAL A 6 2.32 -1.32 -6.01
CA VAL A 6 1.45 -0.24 -6.47
C VAL A 6 1.34 -0.22 -7.99
N ALA A 7 2.45 -0.37 -8.73
CA ALA A 7 2.45 -0.44 -10.18
C ALA A 7 1.56 -1.59 -10.69
N GLN A 8 1.63 -2.77 -10.07
CA GLN A 8 0.77 -3.90 -10.41
C GLN A 8 -0.71 -3.60 -10.15
N VAL A 9 -1.05 -2.98 -9.03
CA VAL A 9 -2.43 -2.60 -8.68
C VAL A 9 -2.97 -1.56 -9.68
N LEU A 10 -2.18 -0.53 -9.99
CA LEU A 10 -2.55 0.51 -10.96
C LEU A 10 -2.73 -0.11 -12.36
N ALA A 11 -1.79 -0.93 -12.81
CA ALA A 11 -1.89 -1.62 -14.10
C ALA A 11 -3.17 -2.46 -14.25
N ARG A 12 -3.64 -3.05 -13.14
CA ARG A 12 -4.83 -3.89 -13.13
C ARG A 12 -6.14 -3.10 -13.16
N HIS A 13 -6.19 -1.99 -12.43
CA HIS A 13 -7.47 -1.32 -12.15
C HIS A 13 -7.64 0.01 -12.88
N LEU A 14 -6.54 0.64 -13.31
CA LEU A 14 -6.58 1.95 -13.94
C LEU A 14 -6.97 1.81 -15.41
N ARG A 15 -8.06 2.48 -15.80
CA ARG A 15 -8.56 2.47 -17.17
C ARG A 15 -7.84 3.52 -18.00
N LEU A 16 -6.78 3.11 -18.70
CA LEU A 16 -6.00 3.97 -19.58
C LEU A 16 -6.69 4.21 -20.93
N PRO A 17 -6.42 5.34 -21.61
CA PRO A 17 -6.97 5.63 -22.93
C PRO A 17 -6.62 4.55 -23.95
N ALA A 18 -7.60 4.13 -24.76
CA ALA A 18 -7.41 3.06 -25.75
C ALA A 18 -6.40 3.41 -26.86
N GLY A 19 -6.08 4.69 -27.07
CA GLY A 19 -5.15 5.17 -28.08
C GLY A 19 -3.68 5.16 -27.67
N TRP A 20 -3.37 4.90 -26.39
CA TRP A 20 -1.99 4.82 -25.92
C TRP A 20 -1.35 3.50 -26.31
N ASP A 21 -0.09 3.54 -26.70
CA ASP A 21 0.74 2.36 -26.87
C ASP A 21 1.19 1.77 -25.52
N ASP A 22 1.81 0.58 -25.55
CA ASP A 22 2.21 -0.13 -24.33
C ASP A 22 3.32 0.62 -23.56
N ALA A 23 4.17 1.40 -24.23
CA ALA A 23 5.23 2.16 -23.59
C ALA A 23 4.67 3.38 -22.86
N GLU A 24 3.77 4.14 -23.50
CA GLU A 24 3.07 5.28 -22.89
C GLU A 24 2.26 4.85 -21.66
N ARG A 25 1.61 3.68 -21.73
CA ARG A 25 0.88 3.11 -20.59
C ARG A 25 1.80 2.75 -19.44
N GLN A 26 2.92 2.09 -19.74
CA GLN A 26 3.86 1.63 -18.72
C GLN A 26 4.54 2.81 -18.03
N GLU A 27 4.97 3.82 -18.78
CA GLU A 27 5.57 5.05 -18.23
C GLU A 27 4.62 5.74 -17.25
N PHE A 28 3.36 5.93 -17.65
CA PHE A 28 2.35 6.52 -16.76
C PHE A 28 2.15 5.71 -15.48
N ILE A 29 2.06 4.37 -15.59
CA ILE A 29 1.89 3.49 -14.43
C ILE A 29 3.11 3.60 -13.50
N ASP A 30 4.31 3.64 -14.06
CA ASP A 30 5.55 3.72 -13.28
C ASP A 30 5.70 5.04 -12.53
N ASP A 31 5.36 6.15 -13.17
CA ASP A 31 5.35 7.49 -12.58
C ASP A 31 4.27 7.63 -11.51
N ALA A 32 3.07 7.12 -11.79
CA ALA A 32 1.98 7.11 -10.81
C ALA A 32 2.34 6.22 -9.61
N ALA A 33 2.96 5.07 -9.84
CA ALA A 33 3.39 4.17 -8.77
C ALA A 33 4.48 4.78 -7.90
N GLU A 34 5.40 5.55 -8.48
CA GLU A 34 6.42 6.27 -7.71
C GLU A 34 5.79 7.33 -6.81
N GLN A 35 4.91 8.17 -7.36
CA GLN A 35 4.22 9.21 -6.60
C GLN A 35 3.37 8.63 -5.45
N VAL A 36 2.62 7.57 -5.74
CA VAL A 36 1.82 6.87 -4.74
C VAL A 36 2.71 6.23 -3.67
N ALA A 37 3.80 5.57 -4.06
CA ALA A 37 4.73 4.96 -3.11
C ALA A 37 5.40 6.01 -2.20
N ALA A 38 5.74 7.19 -2.73
CA ALA A 38 6.30 8.29 -1.96
C ALA A 38 5.28 8.81 -0.93
N ARG A 39 4.02 9.02 -1.34
CA ARG A 39 2.94 9.43 -0.44
C ARG A 39 2.67 8.39 0.65
N VAL A 40 2.69 7.11 0.30
CA VAL A 40 2.55 6.02 1.29
C VAL A 40 3.68 6.05 2.31
N ALA A 41 4.93 6.26 1.88
CA ALA A 41 6.07 6.34 2.78
C ALA A 41 5.95 7.53 3.76
N GLU A 42 5.59 8.71 3.25
CA GLU A 42 5.38 9.91 4.07
C GLU A 42 4.30 9.69 5.15
N LEU A 43 3.11 9.21 4.74
CA LEU A 43 2.02 8.93 5.69
C LEU A 43 2.39 7.82 6.69
N ALA A 44 3.09 6.79 6.23
CA ALA A 44 3.49 5.69 7.09
C ALA A 44 4.48 6.13 8.17
N ASP A 45 5.45 6.98 7.84
CA ASP A 45 6.42 7.49 8.81
C ASP A 45 5.72 8.34 9.88
N ASP A 46 4.84 9.25 9.44
CA ASP A 46 3.96 10.05 10.29
C ASP A 46 3.13 9.20 11.27
N TRP A 47 2.54 8.11 10.76
CA TRP A 47 1.67 7.24 11.55
C TRP A 47 2.46 6.32 12.47
N ALA A 48 3.64 5.86 12.03
CA ALA A 48 4.54 5.07 12.84
C ALA A 48 5.04 5.87 14.05
N GLU A 49 5.42 7.14 13.86
CA GLU A 49 5.84 8.01 14.96
C GLU A 49 4.71 8.19 15.99
N ARG A 50 3.48 8.44 15.53
CA ARG A 50 2.29 8.53 16.40
C ARG A 50 2.02 7.23 17.13
N ALA A 51 2.10 6.09 16.44
CA ALA A 51 1.85 4.77 17.02
C ALA A 51 2.88 4.41 18.11
N VAL A 52 4.16 4.67 17.86
CA VAL A 52 5.25 4.47 18.85
C VAL A 52 5.05 5.37 20.07
N THR A 53 4.71 6.64 19.84
CA THR A 53 4.46 7.60 20.92
C THR A 53 3.28 7.18 21.79
N GLU A 54 2.18 6.78 21.16
CA GLU A 54 0.96 6.38 21.87
C GLU A 54 1.16 5.07 22.64
N TRP A 55 1.80 4.07 22.02
CA TRP A 55 2.15 2.84 22.69
C TRP A 55 3.02 3.11 23.93
N GLY A 56 4.01 4.00 23.81
CA GLY A 56 4.90 4.33 24.92
C GLY A 56 4.19 5.02 26.09
N ARG A 57 3.21 5.88 25.80
CA ARG A 57 2.35 6.50 26.81
C ARG A 57 1.49 5.48 27.55
N GLN A 58 0.92 4.52 26.82
CA GLN A 58 0.05 3.48 27.40
C GLN A 58 0.82 2.48 28.26
N ASN A 59 2.06 2.16 27.88
CA ASN A 59 2.88 1.13 28.52
C ASN A 59 3.92 1.70 29.50
N TRP A 60 4.03 3.03 29.61
CA TRP A 60 5.02 3.73 30.44
C TRP A 60 6.47 3.29 30.19
N ARG A 61 6.78 2.85 28.97
CA ARG A 61 8.11 2.42 28.51
C ARG A 61 8.24 2.60 27.00
N LEU A 62 9.46 2.65 26.48
CA LEU A 62 9.67 2.60 25.03
C LEU A 62 9.42 1.19 24.50
N PRO A 63 8.89 1.05 23.26
CA PRO A 63 8.75 -0.25 22.64
C PRO A 63 10.14 -0.89 22.45
N ASP A 64 10.19 -2.20 22.60
CA ASP A 64 11.34 -2.96 22.11
C ASP A 64 11.37 -2.98 20.58
N TYR A 65 12.46 -3.51 20.02
CA TYR A 65 12.67 -3.54 18.58
C TYR A 65 11.56 -4.27 17.83
N GLU A 66 11.10 -5.42 18.36
CA GLU A 66 10.05 -6.22 17.72
C GLU A 66 8.73 -5.45 17.69
N THR A 67 8.33 -4.86 18.82
CA THR A 67 7.13 -4.02 18.91
C THR A 67 7.23 -2.81 17.98
N GLN A 68 8.39 -2.15 17.92
CA GLN A 68 8.58 -1.01 17.03
C GLN A 68 8.43 -1.41 15.55
N VAL A 69 8.99 -2.56 15.16
CA VAL A 69 8.84 -3.09 13.79
C VAL A 69 7.36 -3.37 13.49
N GLU A 70 6.61 -3.97 14.41
CA GLU A 70 5.18 -4.24 14.23
C GLU A 70 4.38 -2.94 14.02
N LEU A 71 4.62 -1.93 14.86
CA LEU A 71 3.94 -0.62 14.75
C LEU A 71 4.24 0.07 13.41
N VAL A 72 5.50 0.03 12.95
CA VAL A 72 5.91 0.57 11.65
C VAL A 72 5.24 -0.20 10.50
N GLN A 73 5.19 -1.53 10.58
CA GLN A 73 4.57 -2.35 9.54
C GLN A 73 3.06 -2.11 9.46
N GLN A 74 2.38 -1.99 10.60
CA GLN A 74 0.96 -1.66 10.65
C GLN A 74 0.69 -0.26 10.08
N ALA A 75 1.51 0.73 10.42
CA ALA A 75 1.42 2.07 9.87
C ALA A 75 1.57 2.07 8.34
N ARG A 76 2.57 1.34 7.82
CA ARG A 76 2.81 1.18 6.37
C ARG A 76 1.63 0.54 5.64
N THR A 77 1.10 -0.57 6.15
CA THR A 77 -0.07 -1.23 5.54
C THR A 77 -1.27 -0.31 5.55
N SER A 78 -1.53 0.38 6.65
CA SER A 78 -2.67 1.29 6.77
C SER A 78 -2.54 2.47 5.81
N ALA A 79 -1.35 3.06 5.70
CA ALA A 79 -1.07 4.17 4.78
C ALA A 79 -1.25 3.74 3.32
N LEU A 80 -0.75 2.55 2.96
CA LEU A 80 -0.92 1.97 1.63
C LEU A 80 -2.40 1.85 1.25
N VAL A 81 -3.23 1.32 2.14
CA VAL A 81 -4.68 1.19 1.91
C VAL A 81 -5.33 2.54 1.72
N MET A 82 -5.05 3.50 2.60
CA MET A 82 -5.65 4.83 2.52
C MET A 82 -5.32 5.50 1.19
N VAL A 83 -4.04 5.49 0.78
CA VAL A 83 -3.62 6.14 -0.46
C VAL A 83 -4.20 5.41 -1.68
N LEU A 84 -4.22 4.08 -1.69
CA LEU A 84 -4.83 3.34 -2.80
C LEU A 84 -6.34 3.60 -2.90
N CYS A 85 -7.07 3.75 -1.79
CA CYS A 85 -8.48 4.11 -1.82
C CYS A 85 -8.72 5.52 -2.39
N ASP A 86 -7.81 6.46 -2.12
CA ASP A 86 -7.87 7.82 -2.66
C ASP A 86 -7.59 7.85 -4.18
N VAL A 87 -6.64 7.03 -4.63
CA VAL A 87 -6.22 6.95 -6.04
C VAL A 87 -7.17 6.11 -6.89
N LEU A 88 -7.77 5.07 -6.31
CA LEU A 88 -8.66 4.11 -6.98
C LEU A 88 -10.02 4.03 -6.25
N PRO A 89 -10.82 5.11 -6.22
CA PRO A 89 -12.05 5.18 -5.43
C PRO A 89 -13.13 4.18 -5.85
N ASP A 90 -13.11 3.74 -7.12
CA ASP A 90 -14.06 2.77 -7.66
C ASP A 90 -13.66 1.31 -7.42
N VAL A 91 -12.49 1.05 -6.84
CA VAL A 91 -12.00 -0.31 -6.58
C VAL A 91 -12.32 -0.70 -5.14
N PRO A 92 -13.08 -1.77 -4.90
CA PRO A 92 -13.36 -2.22 -3.55
C PRO A 92 -12.06 -2.70 -2.87
N VAL A 93 -11.88 -2.35 -1.60
CA VAL A 93 -10.68 -2.66 -0.81
C VAL A 93 -10.31 -4.15 -0.86
N ALA A 94 -11.31 -5.04 -0.88
CA ALA A 94 -11.08 -6.49 -0.97
C ALA A 94 -10.35 -6.92 -2.26
N GLU A 95 -10.52 -6.20 -3.36
CA GLU A 95 -9.85 -6.47 -4.62
C GLU A 95 -8.39 -6.02 -4.63
N LEU A 96 -8.04 -5.01 -3.83
CA LEU A 96 -6.65 -4.55 -3.66
C LEU A 96 -5.75 -5.61 -3.00
N TYR A 97 -6.35 -6.60 -2.32
CA TYR A 97 -5.66 -7.70 -1.65
C TYR A 97 -5.74 -9.04 -2.39
N THR A 98 -6.48 -9.11 -3.50
CA THR A 98 -6.63 -10.36 -4.26
C THR A 98 -5.36 -10.62 -5.06
N GLN A 99 -4.42 -11.34 -4.45
CA GLN A 99 -3.30 -11.97 -5.13
C GLN A 99 -3.84 -13.09 -6.04
N PRO A 100 -3.48 -13.17 -7.33
CA PRO A 100 -3.80 -14.33 -8.15
C PRO A 100 -3.05 -15.54 -7.58
N GLY A 101 -3.76 -16.42 -6.87
CA GLY A 101 -3.21 -17.67 -6.33
C GLY A 101 -3.80 -18.18 -5.01
N ALA A 102 -4.63 -17.43 -4.30
CA ALA A 102 -5.09 -17.84 -2.95
C ALA A 102 -6.34 -18.76 -2.91
N TYR A 103 -6.81 -19.29 -4.04
CA TYR A 103 -7.96 -20.21 -4.10
C TYR A 103 -7.73 -21.38 -5.07
N ALA A 104 -6.61 -22.08 -4.96
CA ALA A 104 -6.41 -23.38 -5.60
C ALA A 104 -6.00 -24.40 -4.52
N GLY A 105 -6.98 -24.99 -3.83
CA GLY A 105 -6.73 -26.02 -2.83
C GLY A 105 -7.82 -26.16 -1.78
N ALA A 106 -9.08 -26.33 -2.20
CA ALA A 106 -10.13 -26.84 -1.33
C ALA A 106 -11.09 -27.68 -2.18
N ASP A 107 -10.58 -28.78 -2.72
CA ASP A 107 -11.37 -29.92 -3.21
C ASP A 107 -10.43 -31.14 -3.26
N ASP A 108 -10.42 -31.91 -2.17
CA ASP A 108 -10.28 -33.38 -2.14
C ASP A 108 -10.88 -33.91 -0.83
#